data_AF-A0A9E5LYQ0-F1
#
_entry.id   AF-A0A9E5LYQ0-F1
#
_cell.length_a   1.000
_cell.length_b   1.000
_cell.length_c   1.000
_cell.angle_alpha   90.00
_cell.angle_beta   90.00
_cell.angle_gamma   90.00
#
_symmetry.space_group_name_H-M   'P 1'
#
loop_
_entity.id
_entity.type
_entity.pdbx_description
1 polymer ?
#
loop_
_entity_poly.entity_id
_entity_poly.type
_entity_poly.pdbx_seq_one_letter_code
_entity_poly.pdbx_strand_id
1 'polypeptide(L)'
;IMFLASFAFLAIGIVSWLSFQRPDSSARLWMTGFVVSGMAPILGALGGAEVGAWPFISSSVALAVSFVLFGLALRALQRPPVPLRDYVLPTCIAALIYALCLGYAVDRNSDVAQIVIFAAGNGLAAAWATRQAMQLNQRKPSPFVVHLIIVFGIQTVFLLFRIPQAVFGEPSRLWQHDTINEVVVAVICLCGIIKAVSYYALRFEEIREQLEHETGVIREHSQQLAQKNAEIISALHAVPIACVVTSPALEILHANAQAKRLMGAANVDDEPDTCETERCCKDVPKLTRRRPTEARKIRKVGQLVDHSTFFARCSGVEVAS
;
A
#
# COMPACT_ATOMS: atom_id res chain seq x y z
N ILE A 1 -11.21 18.70 22.37
CA ILE A 1 -10.86 17.35 21.85
C ILE A 1 -11.21 17.21 20.36
N MET A 2 -12.47 17.42 19.94
CA MET A 2 -12.93 17.31 18.53
C MET A 2 -12.09 18.11 17.52
N PHE A 3 -11.74 19.36 17.87
CA PHE A 3 -10.91 20.21 17.03
C PHE A 3 -9.50 19.62 16.83
N LEU A 4 -8.84 19.20 17.91
CA LEU A 4 -7.51 18.58 17.84
C LEU A 4 -7.52 17.27 17.03
N ALA A 5 -8.55 16.45 17.20
CA ALA A 5 -8.74 15.22 16.42
C ALA A 5 -8.93 15.52 14.91
N SER A 6 -9.63 16.61 14.58
CA SER A 6 -9.82 17.08 13.20
C SER A 6 -8.49 17.44 12.54
N PHE A 7 -7.64 18.19 13.24
CA PHE A 7 -6.29 18.51 12.75
C PHE A 7 -5.43 17.26 12.61
N ALA A 8 -5.53 16.31 13.54
CA ALA A 8 -4.82 15.05 13.43
C ALA A 8 -5.23 14.27 12.17
N PHE A 9 -6.53 14.15 11.88
CA PHE A 9 -7.01 13.46 10.67
C PHE A 9 -6.64 14.20 9.38
N LEU A 10 -6.72 15.53 9.36
CA LEU A 10 -6.25 16.34 8.23
C LEU A 10 -4.75 16.17 8.00
N ALA A 11 -3.95 16.24 9.08
CA ALA A 11 -2.50 16.06 9.00
C ALA A 11 -2.16 14.66 8.47
N ILE A 12 -2.81 13.61 8.99
CA ILE A 12 -2.63 12.23 8.48
C ILE A 12 -2.96 12.17 6.99
N GLY A 13 -4.11 12.71 6.56
CA GLY A 13 -4.51 12.71 5.15
C GLY A 13 -3.51 13.45 4.24
N ILE A 14 -3.15 14.68 4.61
CA ILE A 14 -2.27 15.56 3.81
C ILE A 14 -0.84 15.03 3.77
N VAL A 15 -0.26 14.67 4.92
CA VAL A 15 1.11 14.14 4.99
C VAL A 15 1.20 12.86 4.16
N SER A 16 0.18 12.01 4.21
CA SER A 16 0.15 10.79 3.41
C SER A 16 0.06 11.10 1.93
N TRP A 17 -0.75 12.07 1.54
CA TRP A 17 -0.87 12.50 0.15
C TRP A 17 0.45 13.03 -0.41
N LEU A 18 1.18 13.80 0.39
CA LEU A 18 2.50 14.34 0.01
C LEU A 18 3.58 13.25 0.00
N SER A 19 3.46 12.22 0.84
CA SER A 19 4.47 11.17 0.99
C SER A 19 4.38 10.11 -0.12
N PHE A 20 3.19 9.85 -0.65
CA PHE A 20 3.01 8.89 -1.75
C PHE A 20 3.27 9.55 -3.11
N GLN A 21 4.40 9.22 -3.75
CA GLN A 21 4.73 9.76 -5.08
C GLN A 21 3.75 9.32 -6.19
N ARG A 22 3.12 8.14 -6.06
CA ARG A 22 2.11 7.60 -6.99
C ARG A 22 1.11 6.70 -6.23
N PRO A 23 0.13 7.28 -5.52
CA PRO A 23 -0.85 6.47 -4.79
C PRO A 23 -1.78 5.75 -5.78
N ASP A 24 -1.96 4.45 -5.56
CA ASP A 24 -2.98 3.66 -6.23
C ASP A 24 -4.40 4.15 -5.85
N SER A 25 -5.43 3.64 -6.52
CA SER A 25 -6.80 4.11 -6.32
C SER A 25 -7.30 3.88 -4.88
N SER A 26 -6.88 2.79 -4.24
CA SER A 26 -7.25 2.51 -2.84
C SER A 26 -6.61 3.51 -1.87
N ALA A 27 -5.31 3.81 -2.00
CA ALA A 27 -4.66 4.79 -1.13
C ALA A 27 -5.23 6.19 -1.34
N ARG A 28 -5.54 6.58 -2.59
CA ARG A 28 -6.19 7.86 -2.87
C ARG A 28 -7.52 8.01 -2.13
N LEU A 29 -8.41 7.03 -2.28
CA LEU A 29 -9.70 7.03 -1.59
C LEU A 29 -9.55 7.06 -0.07
N TRP A 30 -8.59 6.32 0.47
CA TRP A 30 -8.32 6.27 1.91
C TRP A 30 -7.85 7.63 2.46
N MET A 31 -6.91 8.28 1.77
CA MET A 31 -6.42 9.61 2.13
C MET A 31 -7.51 10.67 2.01
N THR A 32 -8.31 10.64 0.93
CA THR A 32 -9.48 11.52 0.79
C THR A 32 -10.49 11.29 1.92
N GLY A 33 -10.70 10.04 2.33
CA GLY A 33 -11.54 9.70 3.48
C GLY A 33 -11.08 10.38 4.77
N PHE A 34 -9.76 10.42 5.03
CA PHE A 34 -9.21 11.13 6.20
C PHE A 34 -9.35 12.65 6.12
N VAL A 35 -9.13 13.24 4.95
CA VAL A 35 -9.34 14.68 4.74
C VAL A 35 -10.81 15.05 5.00
N VAL A 36 -11.75 14.31 4.40
CA VAL A 36 -13.19 14.54 4.58
C VAL A 36 -13.60 14.31 6.05
N SER A 37 -13.09 13.26 6.69
CA SER A 37 -13.35 12.98 8.11
C SER A 37 -12.76 14.05 9.03
N GLY A 38 -11.65 14.68 8.68
CA GLY A 38 -11.06 15.79 9.42
C GLY A 38 -11.78 17.12 9.19
N MET A 39 -12.38 17.33 8.02
CA MET A 39 -13.23 18.50 7.77
C MET A 39 -14.57 18.42 8.52
N ALA A 40 -15.12 17.21 8.74
CA ALA A 40 -16.44 17.05 9.34
C ALA A 40 -16.61 17.79 10.69
N PRO A 41 -15.72 17.65 11.70
CA PRO A 41 -15.92 18.35 12.95
C PRO A 41 -15.56 19.84 12.87
N ILE A 42 -14.75 20.27 11.88
CA ILE A 42 -14.52 21.70 11.61
C ILE A 42 -15.81 22.34 11.09
N LEU A 43 -16.47 21.70 10.12
CA LEU A 43 -17.77 22.16 9.62
C LEU A 43 -18.80 22.23 10.74
N GLY A 44 -18.81 21.25 11.65
CA GLY A 44 -19.69 21.27 12.82
C GLY A 44 -19.34 22.39 13.82
N ALA A 45 -18.06 22.63 14.08
CA ALA A 45 -17.59 23.64 15.03
C ALA A 45 -17.74 25.09 14.53
N LEU A 46 -17.71 25.31 13.21
CA LEU A 46 -18.00 26.61 12.60
C LEU A 46 -19.48 27.00 12.72
N GLY A 47 -20.34 26.08 13.13
CA GLY A 47 -21.74 26.35 13.48
C GLY A 47 -21.89 26.94 14.87
N GLY A 48 -21.54 28.21 15.04
CA GLY A 48 -22.04 29.01 16.15
C GLY A 48 -23.57 29.17 16.07
N ALA A 49 -24.20 29.59 17.17
CA ALA A 49 -25.65 29.74 17.29
C ALA A 49 -26.32 30.60 16.18
N GLU A 50 -25.54 31.39 15.45
CA GLU A 50 -26.01 32.28 14.38
C GLU A 50 -25.99 31.67 12.97
N VAL A 51 -25.34 30.51 12.77
CA VAL A 51 -25.07 29.95 11.41
C VAL A 51 -26.13 28.94 10.95
N GLY A 52 -27.15 28.67 11.79
CA GLY A 52 -28.29 27.83 11.44
C GLY A 52 -27.98 26.32 11.37
N ALA A 53 -28.83 25.56 10.67
CA ALA A 53 -28.82 24.09 10.61
C ALA A 53 -27.69 23.48 9.75
N TRP A 54 -27.15 24.26 8.81
CA TRP A 54 -26.23 23.80 7.78
C TRP A 54 -24.90 23.20 8.28
N PRO A 55 -24.25 23.76 9.31
CA PRO A 55 -23.04 23.18 9.92
C PRO A 55 -23.23 21.74 10.42
N PHE A 56 -24.38 21.45 11.04
CA PHE A 56 -24.70 20.11 11.53
C PHE A 56 -24.98 19.14 10.37
N ILE A 57 -25.74 19.58 9.36
CA ILE A 57 -26.06 18.73 8.20
C ILE A 57 -24.78 18.41 7.42
N SER A 58 -23.98 19.42 7.11
CA SER A 58 -22.75 19.26 6.31
C SER A 58 -21.69 18.41 7.03
N SER A 59 -21.50 18.58 8.34
CA SER A 59 -20.60 17.74 9.13
C SER A 59 -21.03 16.28 9.16
N SER A 60 -22.33 16.03 9.33
CA SER A 60 -22.91 14.67 9.35
C SER A 60 -22.76 13.98 7.99
N VAL A 61 -23.04 14.69 6.90
CA VAL A 61 -22.87 14.18 5.53
C VAL A 61 -21.40 13.89 5.24
N ALA A 62 -20.49 14.79 5.62
CA ALA A 62 -19.05 14.59 5.45
C ALA A 62 -18.57 13.34 6.19
N LEU A 63 -19.01 13.14 7.43
CA LEU A 63 -18.65 11.95 8.21
C LEU A 63 -19.16 10.66 7.51
N ALA A 64 -20.42 10.62 7.07
CA ALA A 64 -20.97 9.46 6.37
C ALA A 64 -20.22 9.17 5.06
N VAL A 65 -19.94 10.19 4.26
CA VAL A 65 -19.16 10.07 3.02
C VAL A 65 -17.75 9.55 3.31
N SER A 66 -17.13 9.95 4.42
CA SER A 66 -15.80 9.44 4.80
C SER A 66 -15.81 7.92 5.00
N PHE A 67 -16.84 7.35 5.66
CA PHE A 67 -16.99 5.90 5.82
C PHE A 67 -17.16 5.18 4.48
N VAL A 68 -17.92 5.75 3.56
CA VAL A 68 -18.06 5.22 2.21
C VAL A 68 -16.71 5.26 1.46
N LEU A 69 -15.93 6.33 1.59
CA LEU A 69 -14.60 6.40 0.98
C LEU A 69 -13.66 5.32 1.56
N PHE A 70 -13.69 5.08 2.87
CA PHE A 70 -12.90 4.02 3.49
C PHE A 70 -13.32 2.63 3.01
N GLY A 71 -14.62 2.33 2.92
CA GLY A 71 -15.06 1.05 2.39
C GLY A 71 -14.75 0.86 0.90
N LEU A 72 -14.84 1.93 0.09
CA LEU A 72 -14.42 1.89 -1.32
C LEU A 72 -12.91 1.67 -1.45
N ALA A 73 -12.10 2.26 -0.58
CA ALA A 73 -10.67 2.03 -0.54
C ALA A 73 -10.34 0.56 -0.25
N LEU A 74 -11.01 -0.08 0.71
CA LEU A 74 -10.85 -1.51 1.00
C LEU A 74 -11.30 -2.38 -0.18
N ARG A 75 -12.39 -2.00 -0.85
CA ARG A 75 -12.87 -2.70 -2.05
C ARG A 75 -11.88 -2.58 -3.21
N ALA A 76 -11.30 -1.39 -3.41
CA ALA A 76 -10.28 -1.15 -4.42
C ALA A 76 -9.00 -1.94 -4.16
N LEU A 77 -8.71 -2.25 -2.90
CA LEU A 77 -7.63 -3.16 -2.52
C LEU A 77 -7.92 -4.62 -2.95
N GLN A 78 -9.19 -5.06 -2.85
CA GLN A 78 -9.59 -6.42 -3.19
C GLN A 78 -9.65 -6.71 -4.70
N ARG A 79 -10.04 -5.72 -5.52
CA ARG A 79 -10.27 -5.88 -6.97
C ARG A 79 -9.88 -4.63 -7.76
N PRO A 80 -8.60 -4.49 -8.15
CA PRO A 80 -8.24 -3.53 -9.19
C PRO A 80 -8.64 -4.06 -10.58
N PRO A 81 -9.27 -3.26 -11.47
CA PRO A 81 -9.79 -1.90 -11.29
C PRO A 81 -11.25 -1.87 -10.79
N VAL A 82 -11.56 -0.97 -9.84
CA VAL A 82 -12.95 -0.68 -9.46
C VAL A 82 -13.49 0.41 -10.39
N PRO A 83 -14.65 0.21 -11.05
CA PRO A 83 -15.32 1.28 -11.79
C PRO A 83 -15.88 2.28 -10.78
N LEU A 84 -15.07 3.27 -10.39
CA LEU A 84 -15.44 4.29 -9.39
C LEU A 84 -16.75 5.00 -9.75
N ARG A 85 -17.02 5.18 -11.05
CA ARG A 85 -18.25 5.81 -11.57
C ARG A 85 -19.52 5.14 -11.04
N ASP A 86 -19.52 3.81 -10.93
CA ASP A 86 -20.69 3.03 -10.51
C ASP A 86 -21.01 3.21 -9.03
N TYR A 87 -20.04 3.71 -8.24
CA TYR A 87 -20.17 3.94 -6.81
C TYR A 87 -20.32 5.43 -6.47
N VAL A 88 -19.73 6.33 -7.25
CA VAL A 88 -19.83 7.78 -7.02
C VAL A 88 -21.27 8.25 -7.16
N LEU A 89 -21.97 7.86 -8.24
CA LEU A 89 -23.34 8.27 -8.48
C LEU A 89 -24.31 7.85 -7.34
N PRO A 90 -24.38 6.57 -6.93
CA PRO A 90 -25.25 6.18 -5.83
C PRO A 90 -24.81 6.80 -4.49
N THR A 91 -23.51 7.03 -4.27
CA THR A 91 -23.04 7.72 -3.07
C THR A 91 -23.52 9.18 -3.04
N CYS A 92 -23.46 9.89 -4.17
CA CYS A 92 -23.98 11.26 -4.28
C CYS A 92 -25.50 11.31 -4.05
N ILE A 93 -26.24 10.38 -4.65
CA ILE A 93 -27.70 10.29 -4.46
C ILE A 93 -28.02 9.97 -3.00
N ALA A 94 -27.35 8.99 -2.39
CA ALA A 94 -27.56 8.64 -0.99
C ALA A 94 -27.20 9.79 -0.04
N ALA A 95 -26.10 10.51 -0.30
CA ALA A 95 -25.70 11.69 0.47
C ALA A 95 -26.72 12.83 0.35
N LEU A 96 -27.29 13.04 -0.84
CA LEU A 96 -28.35 14.03 -1.07
C LEU A 96 -29.63 13.66 -0.30
N ILE A 97 -30.08 12.41 -0.41
CA ILE A 97 -31.26 11.91 0.34
C ILE A 97 -31.01 12.05 1.85
N TYR A 98 -29.83 11.68 2.31
CA TYR A 98 -29.45 11.81 3.72
C TYR A 98 -29.47 13.25 4.19
N ALA A 99 -28.91 14.19 3.40
CA ALA A 99 -28.94 15.62 3.70
C ALA A 99 -30.36 16.18 3.75
N LEU A 100 -31.24 15.76 2.82
CA LEU A 100 -32.64 16.18 2.78
C LEU A 100 -33.43 15.66 3.99
N CYS A 101 -33.27 14.38 4.35
CA CYS A 101 -33.91 13.80 5.52
C CYS A 101 -33.46 14.51 6.82
N LEU A 102 -32.16 14.78 6.94
CA LEU A 102 -31.62 15.46 8.11
C LEU A 102 -32.07 16.93 8.15
N GLY A 103 -32.07 17.62 7.01
CA GLY A 103 -32.59 18.99 6.88
C GLY A 103 -34.07 19.09 7.25
N TYR A 104 -34.88 18.13 6.81
CA TYR A 104 -36.29 18.06 7.18
C TYR A 104 -36.50 17.85 8.69
N ALA A 105 -35.66 17.02 9.32
CA ALA A 105 -35.73 16.82 10.78
C ALA A 105 -35.30 18.05 11.58
N VAL A 106 -34.36 18.84 11.05
CA VAL A 106 -33.97 20.13 11.65
C VAL A 106 -35.08 21.17 11.48
N ASP A 107 -35.67 21.28 10.30
CA ASP A 107 -36.78 22.22 10.02
C ASP A 107 -37.99 21.96 10.94
N ARG A 108 -38.27 20.69 11.24
CA ARG A 108 -39.32 20.27 12.19
C ARG A 108 -38.95 20.43 13.66
N ASN A 109 -37.75 20.91 13.99
CA ASN A 109 -37.23 21.04 15.37
C ASN A 109 -37.37 19.78 16.23
N SER A 110 -37.29 18.59 15.62
CA SER A 110 -37.36 17.32 16.36
C SER A 110 -35.96 16.79 16.67
N ASP A 111 -35.51 16.97 17.92
CA ASP A 111 -34.19 16.50 18.37
C ASP A 111 -34.03 14.98 18.23
N VAL A 112 -35.07 14.22 18.56
CA VAL A 112 -35.08 12.76 18.44
C VAL A 112 -34.91 12.35 16.97
N ALA A 113 -35.65 12.97 16.05
CA ALA A 113 -35.53 12.66 14.62
C ALA A 113 -34.14 13.00 14.08
N GLN A 114 -33.56 14.12 14.50
CA GLN A 114 -32.20 14.51 14.11
C GLN A 114 -31.16 13.47 14.57
N ILE A 115 -31.22 13.03 15.84
CA ILE A 115 -30.28 12.05 16.39
C ILE A 115 -30.46 10.69 15.71
N VAL A 116 -31.70 10.24 15.49
CA VAL A 116 -32.00 8.96 14.85
C VAL A 116 -31.51 8.94 13.40
N ILE A 117 -31.78 9.99 12.62
CA ILE A 117 -31.30 10.08 11.23
C ILE A 117 -29.77 10.17 11.20
N PHE A 118 -29.18 10.99 12.07
CA PHE A 118 -27.72 11.08 12.22
C PHE A 118 -27.09 9.70 12.47
N ALA A 119 -27.59 8.99 13.46
CA ALA A 119 -27.12 7.68 13.89
C ALA A 119 -27.30 6.62 12.81
N ALA A 120 -28.47 6.58 12.16
CA ALA A 120 -28.76 5.64 11.09
C ALA A 120 -27.85 5.88 9.88
N GLY A 121 -27.70 7.13 9.42
CA GLY A 121 -26.88 7.44 8.25
C GLY A 121 -25.40 7.10 8.45
N ASN A 122 -24.79 7.60 9.53
CA ASN A 122 -23.39 7.33 9.82
C ASN A 122 -23.15 5.88 10.22
N GLY A 123 -24.06 5.28 10.99
CA GLY A 123 -23.99 3.88 11.42
C GLY A 123 -24.09 2.92 10.25
N LEU A 124 -25.01 3.14 9.29
CA LEU A 124 -25.11 2.32 8.08
C LEU A 124 -23.88 2.48 7.17
N ALA A 125 -23.34 3.69 7.04
CA ALA A 125 -22.10 3.92 6.29
C ALA A 125 -20.91 3.18 6.92
N ALA A 126 -20.79 3.22 8.25
CA ALA A 126 -19.77 2.48 9.00
C ALA A 126 -19.99 0.95 8.91
N ALA A 127 -21.23 0.48 8.95
CA ALA A 127 -21.57 -0.94 8.78
C ALA A 127 -21.17 -1.42 7.39
N TRP A 128 -21.39 -0.60 6.36
CA TRP A 128 -20.97 -0.90 5.00
C TRP A 128 -19.44 -1.00 4.90
N ALA A 129 -18.69 -0.08 5.51
CA ALA A 129 -17.23 -0.16 5.58
C ALA A 129 -16.75 -1.43 6.30
N THR A 130 -17.39 -1.78 7.42
CA THR A 130 -17.15 -3.03 8.17
C THR A 130 -17.34 -4.25 7.25
N ARG A 131 -18.43 -4.28 6.49
CA ARG A 131 -18.70 -5.36 5.53
C ARG A 131 -17.62 -5.46 4.46
N GLN A 132 -17.13 -4.35 3.93
CA GLN A 132 -16.01 -4.38 2.96
C GLN A 132 -14.73 -4.93 3.61
N ALA A 133 -14.45 -4.58 4.87
CA ALA A 133 -13.32 -5.15 5.61
C ALA A 133 -13.46 -6.67 5.82
N MET A 134 -14.66 -7.16 6.15
CA MET A 134 -14.94 -8.60 6.26
C MET A 134 -14.72 -9.33 4.93
N GLN A 135 -15.19 -8.74 3.82
CA GLN A 135 -14.96 -9.29 2.48
C GLN A 135 -13.47 -9.32 2.10
N LEU A 136 -12.68 -8.35 2.56
CA LEU A 136 -11.23 -8.32 2.35
C LEU A 136 -10.58 -9.48 3.10
N ASN A 137 -10.96 -9.68 4.37
CA ASN A 137 -10.41 -10.73 5.21
C ASN A 137 -10.67 -12.14 4.67
N GLN A 138 -11.81 -12.36 4.02
CA GLN A 138 -12.11 -13.64 3.36
C GLN A 138 -11.16 -13.98 2.21
N ARG A 139 -10.57 -12.96 1.57
CA ARG A 139 -9.64 -13.17 0.45
C ARG A 139 -8.18 -13.09 0.85
N LYS A 140 -7.87 -12.12 1.71
CA LYS A 140 -6.53 -11.87 2.24
C LYS A 140 -6.64 -11.80 3.76
N PRO A 141 -6.60 -12.96 4.45
CA PRO A 141 -6.61 -12.98 5.90
C PRO A 141 -5.32 -12.34 6.40
N SER A 142 -5.46 -11.21 7.09
CA SER A 142 -4.33 -10.48 7.67
C SER A 142 -4.76 -9.95 9.03
N PRO A 143 -3.86 -9.95 10.03
CA PRO A 143 -4.20 -9.45 11.37
C PRO A 143 -4.64 -7.99 11.30
N PHE A 144 -4.08 -7.19 10.40
CA PHE A 144 -4.46 -5.78 10.23
C PHE A 144 -5.86 -5.61 9.64
N VAL A 145 -6.30 -6.53 8.78
CA VAL A 145 -7.68 -6.53 8.29
C VAL A 145 -8.67 -6.87 9.41
N VAL A 146 -8.32 -7.82 10.29
CA VAL A 146 -9.13 -8.12 11.49
C VAL A 146 -9.24 -6.89 12.40
N HIS A 147 -8.14 -6.17 12.62
CA HIS A 147 -8.18 -4.91 13.38
C HIS A 147 -9.12 -3.89 12.72
N LEU A 148 -9.09 -3.75 11.40
CA LEU A 148 -10.01 -2.86 10.67
C LEU A 148 -11.48 -3.28 10.85
N ILE A 149 -11.79 -4.58 10.79
CA ILE A 149 -13.15 -5.09 11.05
C ILE A 149 -13.61 -4.69 12.45
N ILE A 150 -12.77 -4.91 13.47
CA ILE A 150 -13.10 -4.57 14.86
C ILE A 150 -13.31 -3.06 15.01
N VAL A 151 -12.43 -2.24 14.44
CA VAL A 151 -12.49 -0.78 14.57
C VAL A 151 -13.74 -0.20 13.89
N PHE A 152 -14.04 -0.61 12.66
CA PHE A 152 -15.28 -0.17 12.00
C PHE A 152 -16.53 -0.75 12.68
N GLY A 153 -16.45 -1.98 13.21
CA GLY A 153 -17.52 -2.60 13.98
C GLY A 153 -17.84 -1.83 15.26
N ILE A 154 -16.82 -1.45 16.03
CA ILE A 154 -16.98 -0.60 17.23
C ILE A 154 -17.61 0.73 16.83
N GLN A 155 -17.12 1.40 15.79
CA GLN A 155 -17.70 2.67 15.31
C GLN A 155 -19.18 2.49 14.91
N THR A 156 -19.52 1.39 14.24
CA THR A 156 -20.90 1.06 13.86
C THR A 156 -21.80 0.92 15.09
N VAL A 157 -21.36 0.14 16.08
CA VAL A 157 -22.12 -0.09 17.32
C VAL A 157 -22.33 1.22 18.07
N PHE A 158 -21.28 2.02 18.26
CA PHE A 158 -21.37 3.29 18.99
C PHE A 158 -22.24 4.33 18.26
N LEU A 159 -22.21 4.35 16.93
CA LEU A 159 -23.06 5.24 16.15
C LEU A 159 -24.53 4.80 16.20
N LEU A 160 -24.83 3.50 16.06
CA LEU A 160 -26.20 2.99 16.10
C LEU A 160 -26.80 2.95 17.50
N PHE A 161 -25.96 2.81 18.54
CA PHE A 161 -26.38 2.87 19.95
C PHE A 161 -27.04 4.20 20.32
N ARG A 162 -26.81 5.25 19.52
CA ARG A 162 -27.50 6.54 19.67
C ARG A 162 -29.01 6.47 19.39
N ILE A 163 -29.47 5.49 18.60
CA ILE A 163 -30.90 5.32 18.30
C ILE A 163 -31.68 4.96 19.57
N PRO A 164 -31.37 3.87 20.30
CA PRO A 164 -32.08 3.57 21.54
C PRO A 164 -31.88 4.66 22.60
N GLN A 165 -30.71 5.31 22.66
CA GLN A 165 -30.51 6.46 23.56
C GLN A 165 -31.48 7.61 23.26
N ALA A 166 -31.72 7.93 21.98
CA ALA A 166 -32.63 9.01 21.60
C ALA A 166 -34.12 8.66 21.75
N VAL A 167 -34.47 7.37 21.62
CA VAL A 167 -35.86 6.90 21.69
C VAL A 167 -36.30 6.64 23.13
N PHE A 168 -35.42 6.11 23.98
CA PHE A 168 -35.74 5.66 25.33
C PHE A 168 -35.07 6.48 26.45
N GLY A 169 -34.10 7.34 26.12
CA GLY A 169 -33.37 8.18 27.07
C GLY A 169 -33.53 9.67 26.79
N GLU A 170 -32.81 10.49 27.54
CA GLU A 170 -32.76 11.93 27.28
C GLU A 170 -32.00 12.19 25.96
N PRO A 171 -32.58 12.98 25.03
CA PRO A 171 -31.97 13.27 23.74
C PRO A 171 -30.80 14.24 23.95
N SER A 172 -29.64 13.72 24.33
CA SER A 172 -28.44 14.55 24.42
C SER A 172 -27.78 14.71 23.05
N ARG A 173 -27.64 15.96 22.63
CA ARG A 173 -26.94 16.30 21.38
C ARG A 173 -25.46 15.98 21.55
N LEU A 174 -24.78 15.57 20.48
CA LEU A 174 -23.35 15.21 20.51
C LEU A 174 -22.42 16.31 21.05
N TRP A 175 -22.89 17.56 21.05
CA TRP A 175 -22.16 18.77 21.46
C TRP A 175 -22.49 19.22 22.89
N GLN A 176 -23.52 18.63 23.52
CA GLN A 176 -23.80 18.85 24.93
C GLN A 176 -22.70 18.16 25.76
N HIS A 177 -22.22 18.88 26.77
CA HIS A 177 -21.20 18.42 27.71
C HIS A 177 -21.78 17.38 28.67
N ASP A 178 -22.06 16.20 28.12
CA ASP A 178 -22.36 15.00 28.91
C ASP A 178 -21.16 14.07 28.84
N THR A 179 -20.79 13.50 29.99
CA THR A 179 -19.68 12.55 30.13
C THR A 179 -19.79 11.39 29.13
N ILE A 180 -21.01 10.93 28.85
CA ILE A 180 -21.28 9.86 27.87
C ILE A 180 -20.96 10.32 26.44
N ASN A 181 -21.30 11.55 26.07
CA ASN A 181 -21.03 12.10 24.74
C ASN A 181 -19.53 12.28 24.50
N GLU A 182 -18.81 12.76 25.52
CA GLU A 182 -17.37 12.89 25.46
C GLU A 182 -16.67 11.54 25.30
N VAL A 183 -17.11 10.51 26.03
CA VAL A 183 -16.59 9.14 25.91
C VAL A 183 -16.85 8.59 24.50
N VAL A 184 -18.07 8.72 23.97
CA VAL A 184 -18.41 8.26 22.61
C VAL A 184 -17.53 8.94 21.58
N VAL A 185 -17.36 10.26 21.68
CA VAL A 185 -16.49 11.04 20.77
C VAL A 185 -15.03 10.60 20.90
N ALA A 186 -14.53 10.39 22.11
CA ALA A 186 -13.16 9.93 22.35
C ALA A 186 -12.92 8.54 21.74
N VAL A 187 -13.86 7.61 21.90
CA VAL A 187 -13.80 6.26 21.30
C VAL A 187 -13.78 6.35 19.77
N ILE A 188 -14.64 7.19 19.17
CA ILE A 188 -14.65 7.40 17.71
C ILE A 188 -13.31 7.97 17.22
N CYS A 189 -12.73 8.94 17.94
CA CYS A 189 -11.44 9.53 17.61
C CYS A 189 -10.30 8.50 17.71
N LEU A 190 -10.25 7.75 18.80
CA LEU A 190 -9.25 6.69 19.01
C LEU A 190 -9.35 5.62 17.91
N CYS A 191 -10.57 5.18 17.60
CA CYS A 191 -10.83 4.28 16.47
C CYS A 191 -10.36 4.88 15.14
N GLY A 192 -10.52 6.19 14.93
CA GLY A 192 -10.00 6.88 13.75
C GLY A 192 -8.48 6.77 13.59
N ILE A 193 -7.74 6.92 14.69
CA ILE A 193 -6.26 6.79 14.70
C ILE A 193 -5.86 5.34 14.45
N ILE A 194 -6.44 4.39 15.18
CA ILE A 194 -6.13 2.96 15.04
C ILE A 194 -6.41 2.52 13.61
N LYS A 195 -7.55 2.93 13.03
CA LYS A 195 -7.89 2.70 11.63
C LYS A 195 -6.78 3.18 10.68
N ALA A 196 -6.25 4.39 10.89
CA ALA A 196 -5.17 4.92 10.06
C ALA A 196 -3.95 3.99 10.10
N VAL A 197 -3.50 3.66 11.31
CA VAL A 197 -2.32 2.82 11.55
C VAL A 197 -2.50 1.43 10.95
N SER A 198 -3.65 0.79 11.17
CA SER A 198 -3.94 -0.56 10.64
C SER A 198 -3.91 -0.59 9.11
N TYR A 199 -4.41 0.44 8.43
CA TYR A 199 -4.35 0.50 6.98
C TYR A 199 -2.93 0.72 6.46
N TYR A 200 -2.14 1.62 7.06
CA TYR A 200 -0.74 1.78 6.65
C TYR A 200 0.06 0.50 6.90
N ALA A 201 -0.17 -0.18 8.02
CA ALA A 201 0.47 -1.46 8.31
C ALA A 201 0.11 -2.52 7.27
N LEU A 202 -1.16 -2.61 6.87
CA LEU A 202 -1.60 -3.49 5.79
C LEU A 202 -0.89 -3.18 4.45
N ARG A 203 -0.66 -1.91 4.15
CA ARG A 203 0.09 -1.49 2.94
C ARG A 203 1.57 -1.79 3.02
N PHE A 204 2.18 -1.62 4.19
CA PHE A 204 3.57 -2.01 4.39
C PHE A 204 3.75 -3.52 4.26
N GLU A 205 2.79 -4.31 4.74
CA GLU A 205 2.75 -5.76 4.55
C GLU A 205 2.66 -6.12 3.05
N GLU A 206 1.78 -5.48 2.28
CA GLU A 206 1.69 -5.68 0.82
C GLU A 206 3.00 -5.36 0.09
N ILE A 207 3.61 -4.22 0.40
CA ILE A 207 4.88 -3.81 -0.21
C ILE A 207 5.99 -4.80 0.16
N ARG A 208 6.01 -5.27 1.40
CA ARG A 208 6.97 -6.25 1.88
C ARG A 208 6.81 -7.60 1.17
N GLU A 209 5.58 -8.11 1.06
CA GLU A 209 5.29 -9.36 0.32
C GLU A 209 5.72 -9.26 -1.14
N GLN A 210 5.46 -8.12 -1.80
CA GLN A 210 5.90 -7.88 -3.18
C GLN A 210 7.42 -7.90 -3.30
N LEU A 211 8.12 -7.22 -2.40
CA LEU A 211 9.59 -7.20 -2.36
C LEU A 211 10.18 -8.59 -2.10
N GLU A 212 9.59 -9.35 -1.17
CA GLU A 212 10.04 -10.72 -0.87
C GLU A 212 9.83 -11.65 -2.08
N HIS A 213 8.71 -11.50 -2.79
CA HIS A 213 8.45 -12.26 -4.02
C HIS A 213 9.43 -11.90 -5.15
N GLU A 214 9.63 -10.61 -5.43
CA GLU A 214 10.58 -10.17 -6.46
C GLU A 214 12.02 -10.59 -6.12
N THR A 215 12.42 -10.48 -4.86
CA THR A 215 13.75 -10.91 -4.40
C THR A 215 13.91 -12.43 -4.52
N GLY A 216 12.85 -13.19 -4.25
CA GLY A 216 12.82 -14.64 -4.46
C GLY A 216 13.03 -15.01 -5.92
N VAL A 217 12.30 -14.39 -6.83
CA VAL A 217 12.44 -14.61 -8.29
C VAL A 217 13.84 -14.24 -8.78
N ILE A 218 14.42 -13.13 -8.29
CA ILE A 218 15.80 -12.73 -8.64
C ILE A 218 16.81 -13.76 -8.14
N ARG A 219 16.60 -14.33 -6.96
CA ARG A 219 17.46 -15.39 -6.40
C ARG A 219 17.36 -16.68 -7.20
N GLU A 220 16.17 -17.07 -7.65
CA GLU A 220 15.98 -18.24 -8.50
C GLU A 220 16.64 -18.05 -9.87
N HIS A 221 16.46 -16.89 -10.49
CA HIS A 221 17.12 -16.55 -11.75
C HIS A 221 18.65 -16.53 -11.63
N SER A 222 19.20 -16.01 -10.54
CA SER A 222 20.66 -16.00 -10.33
C SER A 222 21.21 -17.40 -10.11
N GLN A 223 20.48 -18.28 -9.41
CA GLN A 223 20.85 -19.68 -9.24
C GLN A 223 20.82 -20.45 -10.56
N GLN A 224 19.80 -20.25 -11.40
CA GLN A 224 19.72 -20.87 -12.72
C GLN A 224 20.86 -20.40 -13.63
N LEU A 225 21.21 -19.11 -13.60
CA LEU A 225 22.35 -18.57 -14.35
C LEU A 225 23.68 -19.15 -13.85
N ALA A 226 23.86 -19.26 -12.54
CA ALA A 226 25.05 -19.89 -11.97
C ALA A 226 25.19 -21.36 -12.39
N GLN A 227 24.07 -22.11 -12.40
CA GLN A 227 24.05 -23.50 -12.84
C GLN A 227 24.38 -23.63 -14.34
N LYS A 228 23.79 -22.78 -15.19
CA LYS A 228 24.08 -22.77 -16.63
C LYS A 228 25.52 -22.37 -16.94
N ASN A 229 26.07 -21.41 -16.19
CA ASN A 229 27.48 -21.05 -16.31
C ASN A 229 28.40 -22.21 -15.90
N ALA A 230 28.07 -22.94 -14.85
CA ALA A 230 28.83 -24.14 -14.46
C ALA A 230 28.77 -25.25 -15.52
N GLU A 231 27.60 -25.49 -16.14
CA GLU A 231 27.45 -26.42 -17.27
C GLU A 231 28.30 -26.00 -18.47
N ILE A 232 28.33 -24.70 -18.83
CA ILE A 232 29.14 -24.19 -19.94
C ILE A 232 30.63 -24.35 -19.66
N ILE A 233 31.09 -24.00 -18.45
CA ILE A 233 32.50 -24.14 -18.06
C ILE A 233 32.90 -25.62 -18.11
N SER A 234 32.07 -26.51 -17.55
CA SER A 234 32.31 -27.95 -17.60
C SER A 234 32.40 -28.47 -19.04
N ALA A 235 31.49 -28.04 -19.92
CA ALA A 235 31.54 -28.38 -21.34
C ALA A 235 32.80 -27.83 -22.03
N LEU A 236 33.22 -26.60 -21.71
CA LEU A 236 34.40 -25.97 -22.29
C LEU A 236 35.71 -26.68 -21.91
N HIS A 237 35.78 -27.23 -20.69
CA HIS A 237 36.89 -28.07 -20.24
C HIS A 237 36.91 -29.44 -20.94
N ALA A 238 35.76 -29.99 -21.31
CA ALA A 238 35.65 -31.28 -21.99
C ALA A 238 35.97 -31.21 -23.50
N VAL A 239 35.95 -30.02 -24.10
CA VAL A 239 36.25 -29.84 -25.53
C VAL A 239 37.76 -30.01 -25.79
N PRO A 240 38.18 -30.92 -26.70
CA PRO A 240 39.60 -31.15 -27.01
C PRO A 240 40.22 -30.07 -27.91
N ILE A 241 39.41 -29.11 -28.36
CA ILE A 241 39.82 -27.97 -29.20
C ILE A 241 40.17 -26.79 -28.29
N ALA A 242 41.19 -26.02 -28.62
CA ALA A 242 41.53 -24.79 -27.89
C ALA A 242 40.42 -23.74 -28.05
N CYS A 243 39.83 -23.32 -26.93
CA CYS A 243 38.75 -22.35 -26.89
C CYS A 243 39.10 -21.20 -25.93
N VAL A 244 38.91 -19.97 -26.41
CA VAL A 244 39.06 -18.73 -25.65
C VAL A 244 37.77 -17.93 -25.75
N VAL A 245 37.18 -17.62 -24.61
CA VAL A 245 36.02 -16.73 -24.48
C VAL A 245 36.55 -15.33 -24.23
N THR A 246 36.16 -14.39 -25.10
CA THR A 246 36.58 -12.99 -25.01
C THR A 246 35.37 -12.07 -24.83
N SER A 247 35.59 -10.92 -24.19
CA SER A 247 34.60 -9.85 -24.13
C SER A 247 34.53 -9.12 -25.48
N PRO A 248 33.47 -8.33 -25.75
CA PRO A 248 33.41 -7.44 -26.92
C PRO A 248 34.56 -6.42 -26.96
N ALA A 249 35.22 -6.16 -25.83
CA ALA A 249 36.40 -5.31 -25.72
C ALA A 249 37.73 -6.07 -25.95
N LEU A 250 37.66 -7.32 -26.44
CA LEU A 250 38.80 -8.22 -26.70
C LEU A 250 39.59 -8.65 -25.45
N GLU A 251 39.02 -8.50 -24.26
CA GLU A 251 39.63 -9.04 -23.03
C GLU A 251 39.36 -10.53 -22.92
N ILE A 252 40.38 -11.32 -22.54
CA ILE A 252 40.23 -12.76 -22.33
C ILE A 252 39.48 -13.01 -21.02
N LEU A 253 38.26 -13.51 -21.11
CA LEU A 253 37.41 -13.81 -19.96
C LEU A 253 37.65 -15.23 -19.44
N HIS A 254 37.88 -16.18 -20.34
CA HIS A 254 38.15 -17.57 -19.96
C HIS A 254 38.88 -18.31 -21.08
N ALA A 255 39.81 -19.20 -20.75
CA ALA A 255 40.51 -20.04 -21.70
C ALA A 255 40.58 -21.47 -21.18
N ASN A 256 40.22 -22.45 -22.01
CA ASN A 256 40.31 -23.85 -21.63
C ASN A 256 41.78 -24.32 -21.59
N ALA A 257 42.01 -25.50 -21.00
CA ALA A 257 43.37 -26.02 -20.77
C ALA A 257 44.18 -26.17 -22.09
N GLN A 258 43.52 -26.55 -23.19
CA GLN A 258 44.17 -26.66 -24.50
C GLN A 258 44.59 -25.28 -25.04
N ALA A 259 43.76 -24.24 -24.89
CA ALA A 259 44.13 -22.88 -25.24
C ALA A 259 45.24 -22.32 -24.35
N LYS A 260 45.21 -22.58 -23.03
CA LYS A 260 46.29 -22.20 -22.12
C LYS A 260 47.63 -22.83 -22.50
N ARG A 261 47.62 -24.11 -22.93
CA ARG A 261 48.80 -24.81 -23.46
C ARG A 261 49.36 -24.15 -24.72
N LEU A 262 48.50 -23.82 -25.68
CA LEU A 262 48.91 -23.16 -26.93
C LEU A 262 49.38 -21.72 -26.73
N MET A 263 48.82 -21.00 -25.76
CA MET A 263 49.25 -19.64 -25.40
C MET A 263 50.54 -19.62 -24.56
N GLY A 264 51.14 -20.78 -24.27
CA GLY A 264 52.39 -20.88 -23.50
C GLY A 264 52.23 -20.57 -22.01
N ALA A 265 50.99 -20.54 -21.49
CA ALA A 265 50.68 -20.20 -20.10
C ALA A 265 50.60 -21.43 -19.17
N ALA A 266 51.00 -22.62 -19.63
CA ALA A 266 50.82 -23.89 -18.92
C ALA A 266 51.72 -24.09 -17.68
N ASN A 267 52.61 -23.15 -17.35
CA ASN A 267 53.57 -23.26 -16.24
C ASN A 267 53.36 -22.23 -15.11
N VAL A 268 52.19 -21.59 -15.04
CA VAL A 268 51.81 -20.87 -13.81
C VAL A 268 50.90 -21.82 -13.05
N ASP A 269 51.40 -22.25 -11.90
CA ASP A 269 50.96 -23.38 -11.09
C ASP A 269 49.43 -23.57 -11.00
N ASP A 270 49.03 -24.84 -11.01
CA ASP A 270 47.79 -25.33 -10.38
C ASP A 270 47.86 -25.01 -8.87
N GLU A 271 47.75 -23.73 -8.49
CA GLU A 271 47.05 -23.43 -7.24
C GLU A 271 45.58 -23.75 -7.51
N PRO A 272 44.93 -24.60 -6.68
CA PRO A 272 43.49 -24.74 -6.78
C PRO A 272 42.91 -23.33 -6.65
N ASP A 273 42.00 -22.95 -7.54
CA ASP A 273 41.20 -21.71 -7.45
C ASP A 273 40.31 -21.75 -6.20
N THR A 274 40.91 -21.79 -5.01
CA THR A 274 40.34 -21.21 -3.83
C THR A 274 40.46 -19.71 -4.01
N CYS A 275 39.31 -19.07 -4.24
CA CYS A 275 39.08 -17.64 -4.04
C CYS A 275 39.19 -16.71 -5.26
N GLU A 276 38.30 -16.87 -6.25
CA GLU A 276 37.73 -15.71 -6.96
C GLU A 276 36.19 -15.67 -6.97
N THR A 277 35.53 -16.50 -6.16
CA THR A 277 34.14 -16.24 -5.72
C THR A 277 34.05 -15.06 -4.74
N GLU A 278 35.17 -14.54 -4.22
CA GLU A 278 35.16 -13.36 -3.34
C GLU A 278 35.21 -12.02 -4.07
N ARG A 279 35.68 -11.93 -5.32
CA ARG A 279 35.80 -10.62 -6.00
C ARG A 279 34.55 -10.23 -6.79
N CYS A 280 33.78 -11.21 -7.28
CA CYS A 280 32.47 -10.96 -7.88
C CYS A 280 31.32 -10.85 -6.85
N CYS A 281 31.54 -11.33 -5.60
CA CYS A 281 30.61 -11.17 -4.48
C CYS A 281 30.95 -10.00 -3.53
N LYS A 282 32.09 -9.31 -3.71
CA LYS A 282 32.44 -8.12 -2.90
C LYS A 282 31.67 -6.86 -3.27
N ASP A 283 30.98 -6.87 -4.41
CA ASP A 283 30.06 -5.82 -4.83
C ASP A 283 28.57 -6.20 -4.68
N VAL A 284 28.25 -7.13 -3.78
CA VAL A 284 26.91 -7.13 -3.18
C VAL A 284 26.95 -6.11 -2.04
N PRO A 285 26.26 -4.96 -2.15
CA PRO A 285 26.18 -4.05 -1.02
C PRO A 285 25.56 -4.81 0.15
N LYS A 286 26.33 -4.97 1.23
CA LYS A 286 25.78 -5.33 2.54
C LYS A 286 24.65 -4.34 2.80
N LEU A 287 23.41 -4.82 2.76
CA LEU A 287 22.22 -4.09 3.21
C LEU A 287 22.29 -3.98 4.74
N THR A 288 23.24 -3.18 5.21
CA THR A 288 23.22 -2.63 6.55
C THR A 288 21.99 -1.75 6.63
N ARG A 289 21.04 -2.19 7.45
CA ARG A 289 19.92 -1.46 8.03
C ARG A 289 20.27 0.04 8.22
N ARG A 290 20.05 0.86 7.19
CA ARG A 290 20.15 2.33 7.26
C ARG A 290 18.83 2.94 6.84
N ARG A 291 18.44 3.96 7.62
CA ARG A 291 17.19 4.71 7.54
C ARG A 291 16.97 5.30 6.14
N PRO A 292 15.71 5.52 5.73
CA PRO A 292 15.39 6.02 4.41
C PRO A 292 15.62 7.53 4.37
N THR A 293 16.69 7.96 3.74
CA THR A 293 16.82 9.31 3.20
C THR A 293 17.83 9.19 2.07
N GLU A 294 17.47 9.70 0.88
CA GLU A 294 18.26 9.68 -0.35
C GLU A 294 18.17 8.41 -1.24
N ALA A 295 16.98 8.14 -1.76
CA ALA A 295 16.82 7.35 -2.99
C ALA A 295 16.08 8.20 -4.04
N ARG A 296 16.78 9.13 -4.68
CA ARG A 296 16.24 9.89 -5.82
C ARG A 296 17.34 10.28 -6.80
N LYS A 297 17.86 9.32 -7.58
CA LYS A 297 18.42 9.55 -8.94
C LYS A 297 18.95 8.29 -9.64
N ILE A 298 18.17 7.21 -9.76
CA ILE A 298 18.48 6.16 -10.76
C ILE A 298 17.18 5.71 -11.42
N ARG A 299 16.75 6.48 -12.43
CA ARG A 299 15.70 6.09 -13.37
C ARG A 299 16.07 6.65 -14.73
N LYS A 300 17.01 5.98 -15.41
CA LYS A 300 17.25 6.05 -16.87
C LYS A 300 18.45 5.16 -17.23
N VAL A 301 18.29 3.84 -17.17
CA VAL A 301 18.98 2.92 -18.09
C VAL A 301 18.03 1.75 -18.29
N GLY A 302 17.14 1.92 -19.24
CA GLY A 302 16.17 0.92 -19.66
C GLY A 302 15.86 1.22 -21.11
N GLN A 303 16.84 0.94 -21.97
CA GLN A 303 16.62 0.76 -23.41
C GLN A 303 17.93 0.38 -24.12
N LEU A 304 17.82 -0.66 -24.94
CA LEU A 304 18.77 -1.18 -25.94
C LEU A 304 20.04 -1.89 -25.42
N VAL A 305 19.94 -3.22 -25.30
CA VAL A 305 20.79 -4.11 -26.13
C VAL A 305 19.92 -5.30 -26.56
N ASP A 306 19.22 -5.11 -27.67
CA ASP A 306 18.96 -6.20 -28.60
C ASP A 306 20.31 -6.49 -29.26
N HIS A 307 20.79 -7.73 -29.25
CA HIS A 307 21.63 -8.32 -30.31
C HIS A 307 22.07 -9.74 -29.93
N SER A 308 21.30 -10.68 -30.45
CA SER A 308 21.80 -11.91 -31.03
C SER A 308 23.11 -11.69 -31.80
N THR A 309 24.23 -12.17 -31.28
CA THR A 309 25.34 -12.82 -32.02
C THR A 309 26.47 -13.17 -31.05
N PHE A 310 26.44 -14.40 -30.52
CA PHE A 310 27.62 -15.04 -29.95
C PHE A 310 28.47 -15.55 -31.12
N PHE A 311 29.65 -14.98 -31.34
CA PHE A 311 30.64 -15.56 -32.25
C PHE A 311 31.60 -16.44 -31.45
N ALA A 312 31.33 -17.74 -31.43
CA ALA A 312 32.35 -18.74 -31.11
C ALA A 312 33.27 -18.87 -32.33
N ARG A 313 34.53 -18.40 -32.24
CA ARG A 313 35.53 -18.61 -33.29
C ARG A 313 36.34 -19.86 -32.95
N CYS A 314 35.90 -21.01 -33.44
CA CYS A 314 36.71 -22.23 -33.43
C CYS A 314 37.73 -22.14 -34.57
N SER A 315 38.96 -21.74 -34.27
CA SER A 315 40.07 -21.89 -35.21
C SER A 315 40.56 -23.34 -35.16
N GLY A 316 40.15 -24.13 -36.14
CA GLY A 316 40.74 -25.44 -36.41
C GLY A 316 42.14 -25.23 -36.97
N VAL A 317 43.16 -25.68 -36.24
CA VAL A 317 44.52 -25.82 -36.76
C VAL A 317 44.65 -27.29 -37.16
N GLU A 318 44.54 -27.56 -38.46
CA GLU A 318 45.02 -28.82 -39.04
C GLU A 318 46.55 -28.80 -38.96
N VAL A 319 47.12 -29.65 -38.11
CA VAL A 319 48.55 -29.96 -38.15
C VAL A 319 48.71 -31.11 -39.14
N ALA A 320 49.30 -30.82 -40.29
CA ALA A 320 49.73 -31.82 -41.26
C ALA A 320 51.03 -32.49 -40.77
N SER A 321 50.96 -33.83 -40.67
CA SER A 321 52.02 -34.85 -40.52
C SER A 321 53.14 -34.62 -39.50
#